data_AF-A0A514JLS7-F1
#
_entry.id   AF-A0A514JLS7-F1
#
_cell.length_a   1.000
_cell.length_b   1.000
_cell.length_c   1.000
_cell.angle_alpha   90.00
_cell.angle_beta   90.00
_cell.angle_gamma   90.00
#
_symmetry.space_group_name_H-M   'P 1'
#
loop_
_entity.id
_entity.type
_entity.pdbx_description
1 polymer ?
#
loop_
_entity_poly.entity_id
_entity_poly.type
_entity_poly.pdbx_seq_one_letter_code
_entity_poly.pdbx_strand_id
1 'polypeptide(L)'
;MGPLPELRYPTVTELVSCSRALTLRWPGLCALRQVGVSRAGRPLHLLSVGHARRAVLVVAGAHANEPAGGGTLLALARRTLLEPHLREDTSWHFLLCADPDGASLHTTPAPRSLYDYHLGFFRPAGPEQPEWAPSVLPPDRLPPETRALTGVIDEVKPYLQVSLHGTELGGSWVQLTGDLPGLAEPFAKSAAQLHIPVETGASDAAGWPASGPGVHVMPAPEAAPAYPSLTDDARHSTWYDVHRYGGLTAVIEVPMWASDLVDDPAPHPAPDAAMRRLADRLLQDAEEVRRVLEEVRPRHAEADDPLLRAAAWGLELVPGLAADLVRTPPADGTRAYVGSVDAFARRVPLRAAAMLRRALAGTDAHAAARLDRLVAHWSDAFAARFQARWVPVEHQVEHQSRTVVAAARQARDRAP
;
A
#
# COMPACT_ATOMS: atom_id res chain seq x y z
N MET A 1 10.06 -2.05 -32.19
CA MET A 1 8.88 -2.81 -31.72
C MET A 1 9.16 -3.16 -30.26
N GLY A 2 8.46 -2.53 -29.32
CA GLY A 2 8.65 -2.82 -27.90
C GLY A 2 8.10 -4.21 -27.54
N PRO A 3 8.63 -4.89 -26.53
CA PRO A 3 8.00 -6.11 -26.04
C PRO A 3 6.57 -5.75 -25.61
N LEU A 4 5.61 -6.61 -25.97
CA LEU A 4 4.24 -6.53 -25.47
C LEU A 4 4.29 -6.31 -23.94
N PRO A 5 3.48 -5.40 -23.36
CA PRO A 5 3.47 -5.23 -21.93
C PRO A 5 3.06 -6.58 -21.33
N GLU A 6 4.02 -7.21 -20.64
CA GLU A 6 3.74 -8.41 -19.90
C GLU A 6 2.64 -8.09 -18.88
N LEU A 7 1.57 -8.88 -18.89
CA LEU A 7 0.39 -8.79 -18.00
C LEU A 7 0.73 -9.17 -16.54
N ARG A 8 1.94 -8.87 -16.08
CA ARG A 8 2.45 -9.23 -14.76
C ARG A 8 3.22 -8.08 -14.15
N TYR A 9 3.28 -8.09 -12.84
CA TYR A 9 4.08 -7.13 -12.10
C TYR A 9 5.57 -7.48 -12.19
N PRO A 10 6.46 -6.49 -12.35
CA PRO A 10 7.89 -6.71 -12.38
C PRO A 10 8.40 -7.13 -11.00
N THR A 11 9.30 -8.11 -10.97
CA THR A 11 10.04 -8.50 -9.77
C THR A 11 11.10 -7.47 -9.40
N VAL A 12 11.57 -7.46 -8.15
CA VAL A 12 12.66 -6.56 -7.71
C VAL A 12 13.93 -6.73 -8.56
N THR A 13 14.28 -7.96 -8.94
CA THR A 13 15.42 -8.23 -9.83
C THR A 13 15.23 -7.61 -11.21
N GLU A 14 14.02 -7.64 -11.76
CA GLU A 14 13.69 -7.00 -13.04
C GLU A 14 13.69 -5.48 -12.95
N LEU A 15 13.22 -4.91 -11.83
CA LEU A 15 13.31 -3.47 -11.56
C LEU A 15 14.76 -2.98 -11.56
N VAL A 16 15.65 -3.70 -10.87
CA VAL A 16 17.08 -3.39 -10.83
C VAL A 16 17.72 -3.54 -12.21
N SER A 17 17.41 -4.62 -12.93
CA SER A 17 17.96 -4.88 -14.27
C SER A 17 17.50 -3.82 -15.28
N CYS A 18 16.23 -3.44 -15.26
CA CYS A 18 15.69 -2.36 -16.09
C CYS A 18 16.34 -1.02 -15.74
N SER A 19 16.55 -0.73 -14.46
CA SER A 19 17.19 0.51 -14.01
C SER A 19 18.66 0.60 -14.45
N ARG A 20 19.41 -0.51 -14.39
CA ARG A 20 20.77 -0.59 -14.95
C ARG A 20 20.80 -0.36 -16.46
N ALA A 21 19.81 -0.90 -17.18
CA ALA A 21 19.70 -0.64 -18.62
C ALA A 21 19.44 0.85 -18.92
N LEU A 22 18.66 1.54 -18.08
CA LEU A 22 18.46 2.99 -18.19
C LEU A 22 19.76 3.77 -17.97
N THR A 23 20.58 3.41 -16.96
CA THR A 23 21.87 4.08 -16.71
C THR A 23 22.86 3.87 -17.85
N LEU A 24 22.86 2.71 -18.51
CA LEU A 24 23.71 2.45 -19.67
C LEU A 24 23.26 3.25 -20.91
N ARG A 25 21.95 3.42 -21.09
CA ARG A 25 21.39 4.15 -22.23
C ARG A 25 21.48 5.67 -22.06
N TRP A 26 21.44 6.16 -20.82
CA TRP A 26 21.42 7.59 -20.50
C TRP A 26 22.45 7.94 -19.40
N PRO A 27 23.76 7.66 -19.61
CA PRO A 27 24.77 7.78 -18.55
C PRO A 27 24.97 9.21 -18.03
N GLY A 28 24.62 10.22 -18.83
CA GLY A 28 24.67 11.62 -18.42
C GLY A 28 23.43 12.11 -17.66
N LEU A 29 22.36 11.31 -17.54
CA LEU A 29 21.10 11.70 -16.90
C LEU A 29 20.64 10.72 -15.80
N CYS A 30 21.12 9.48 -15.83
CA CYS A 30 20.72 8.43 -14.91
C CYS A 30 21.89 7.91 -14.08
N ALA A 31 21.66 7.76 -12.77
CA ALA A 31 22.58 7.07 -11.87
C ALA A 31 21.80 6.06 -11.02
N LEU A 32 22.36 4.86 -10.84
CA LEU A 32 21.81 3.84 -9.96
C LEU A 32 22.84 3.55 -8.87
N ARG A 33 22.43 3.65 -7.60
CA ARG A 33 23.28 3.31 -6.46
C ARG A 33 22.54 2.45 -5.45
N GLN A 34 23.31 1.69 -4.68
CA GLN A 34 22.79 1.03 -3.49
C GLN A 34 22.77 2.02 -2.33
N VAL A 35 21.65 2.10 -1.61
CA VAL A 35 21.42 3.06 -0.51
C VAL A 35 21.29 2.41 0.86
N GLY A 36 21.18 1.08 0.88
CA GLY A 36 21.06 0.31 2.10
C GLY A 36 21.04 -1.18 1.83
N VAL A 37 20.81 -1.93 2.90
CA VAL A 37 20.67 -3.39 2.90
C VAL A 37 19.51 -3.73 3.84
N SER A 38 18.65 -4.66 3.45
CA SER A 38 17.54 -5.14 4.27
C SER A 38 18.01 -6.05 5.41
N ARG A 39 17.10 -6.43 6.31
CA ARG A 39 17.39 -7.35 7.43
C ARG A 39 17.96 -8.68 6.96
N ALA A 40 17.44 -9.22 5.85
CA ALA A 40 17.94 -10.45 5.26
C ALA A 40 19.02 -10.24 4.19
N GLY A 41 19.69 -9.08 4.19
CA GLY A 41 20.90 -8.86 3.39
C GLY A 41 20.67 -8.45 1.93
N ARG A 42 19.44 -8.09 1.54
CA ARG A 42 19.12 -7.69 0.15
C ARG A 42 19.39 -6.21 -0.07
N PRO A 43 19.98 -5.82 -1.21
CA PRO A 43 20.33 -4.42 -1.47
C PRO A 43 19.11 -3.56 -1.81
N LEU A 44 18.99 -2.40 -1.16
CA LEU A 44 18.05 -1.35 -1.53
C LEU A 44 18.72 -0.42 -2.56
N HIS A 45 18.03 -0.13 -3.66
CA HIS A 45 18.58 0.63 -4.78
C HIS A 45 17.79 1.91 -5.05
N LEU A 46 18.50 2.99 -5.33
CA LEU A 46 17.94 4.28 -5.74
C LEU A 46 18.37 4.59 -7.18
N LEU A 47 17.40 4.75 -8.07
CA LEU A 47 17.60 5.29 -9.42
C LEU A 47 17.34 6.80 -9.39
N SER A 48 18.32 7.60 -9.79
CA SER A 48 18.19 9.06 -9.93
C SER A 48 18.12 9.44 -11.42
N VAL A 49 17.25 10.39 -11.76
CA VAL A 49 17.08 10.95 -13.11
C VAL A 49 17.05 12.47 -13.06
N GLY A 50 17.99 13.12 -13.75
CA GLY A 50 18.12 14.59 -13.77
C GLY A 50 19.13 15.13 -12.75
N HIS A 51 19.36 16.45 -12.81
CA HIS A 51 20.39 17.16 -12.02
C HIS A 51 19.90 18.47 -11.39
N ALA A 52 18.60 18.75 -11.47
CA ALA A 52 18.04 19.94 -10.87
C ALA A 52 18.11 19.88 -9.34
N ARG A 53 18.17 21.05 -8.70
CA ARG A 53 18.30 21.17 -7.24
C ARG A 53 17.05 20.70 -6.49
N ARG A 54 15.86 20.96 -7.04
CA ARG A 54 14.59 20.53 -6.44
C ARG A 54 14.38 19.06 -6.76
N ALA A 55 13.88 18.29 -5.80
CA ALA A 55 13.82 16.84 -5.92
C ALA A 55 12.44 16.28 -5.56
N VAL A 56 12.03 15.25 -6.30
CA VAL A 56 10.92 14.35 -5.97
C VAL A 56 11.50 12.99 -5.63
N LEU A 57 11.04 12.41 -4.52
CA LEU A 57 11.35 11.03 -4.14
C LEU A 57 10.11 10.15 -4.38
N VAL A 58 10.24 9.09 -5.15
CA VAL A 58 9.18 8.11 -5.39
C VAL A 58 9.62 6.78 -4.77
N VAL A 59 8.79 6.24 -3.88
CA VAL A 59 9.06 5.00 -3.13
C VAL A 59 8.11 3.92 -3.64
N ALA A 60 8.67 2.79 -4.08
CA ALA A 60 7.90 1.60 -4.45
C ALA A 60 8.17 0.45 -3.47
N GLY A 61 7.26 -0.53 -3.43
CA GLY A 61 7.43 -1.74 -2.63
C GLY A 61 7.47 -1.46 -1.14
N ALA A 62 6.67 -0.51 -0.67
CA ALA A 62 6.41 -0.28 0.75
C ALA A 62 5.79 -1.51 1.42
N HIS A 63 4.89 -2.18 0.70
CA HIS A 63 4.31 -3.46 1.10
C HIS A 63 4.51 -4.51 0.02
N ALA A 64 4.88 -5.71 0.45
CA ALA A 64 5.13 -6.86 -0.42
C ALA A 64 3.95 -7.25 -1.31
N ASN A 65 2.72 -7.05 -0.81
CA ASN A 65 1.48 -7.45 -1.46
C ASN A 65 0.91 -6.40 -2.44
N GLU A 66 1.64 -5.30 -2.69
CA GLU A 66 1.18 -4.14 -3.46
C GLU A 66 2.08 -3.90 -4.69
N PRO A 67 1.98 -4.74 -5.72
CA PRO A 67 3.04 -4.87 -6.72
C PRO A 67 2.98 -3.80 -7.85
N ALA A 68 1.94 -2.97 -7.90
CA ALA A 68 1.75 -1.95 -8.94
C ALA A 68 2.88 -0.90 -8.96
N GLY A 69 3.39 -0.52 -7.78
CA GLY A 69 4.38 0.55 -7.65
C GLY A 69 5.67 0.34 -8.44
N GLY A 70 6.13 -0.91 -8.59
CA GLY A 70 7.32 -1.22 -9.37
C GLY A 70 7.17 -0.88 -10.86
N GLY A 71 6.01 -1.21 -11.45
CA GLY A 71 5.70 -0.87 -12.84
C GLY A 71 5.55 0.65 -13.04
N THR A 72 4.87 1.31 -12.11
CA THR A 72 4.67 2.77 -12.08
C THR A 72 5.99 3.52 -12.05
N LEU A 73 6.91 3.11 -11.18
CA LEU A 73 8.23 3.73 -11.06
C LEU A 73 9.02 3.63 -12.37
N LEU A 74 9.03 2.46 -13.03
CA LEU A 74 9.71 2.30 -14.33
C LEU A 74 9.06 3.14 -15.43
N ALA A 75 7.73 3.24 -15.45
CA ALA A 75 7.01 4.09 -16.38
C ALA A 75 7.38 5.56 -16.17
N LEU A 76 7.38 6.04 -14.93
CA LEU A 76 7.79 7.39 -14.56
C LEU A 76 9.24 7.68 -14.93
N ALA A 77 10.18 6.79 -14.61
CA ALA A 77 11.60 6.97 -14.95
C ALA A 77 11.82 7.08 -16.46
N ARG A 78 11.07 6.31 -17.27
CA ARG A 78 11.10 6.43 -18.74
C ARG A 78 10.48 7.74 -19.21
N ARG A 79 9.35 8.16 -18.62
CA ARG A 79 8.70 9.42 -18.95
C ARG A 79 9.59 10.62 -18.64
N THR A 80 10.22 10.68 -17.47
CA THR A 80 11.13 11.78 -17.10
C THR A 80 12.34 11.88 -18.02
N LEU A 81 12.81 10.76 -18.58
CA LEU A 81 13.85 10.76 -19.61
C LEU A 81 13.36 11.29 -20.96
N LEU A 82 12.17 10.88 -21.39
CA LEU A 82 11.60 11.18 -22.71
C LEU A 82 10.91 12.55 -22.78
N GLU A 83 10.46 13.09 -21.65
CA GLU A 83 9.74 14.35 -21.50
C GLU A 83 10.62 15.35 -20.74
N PRO A 84 11.48 16.15 -21.42
CA PRO A 84 12.45 17.03 -20.76
C PRO A 84 11.82 18.00 -19.75
N HIS A 85 10.61 18.51 -20.02
CA HIS A 85 9.89 19.42 -19.13
C HIS A 85 9.59 18.85 -17.74
N LEU A 86 9.61 17.50 -17.58
CA LEU A 86 9.46 16.88 -16.26
C LEU A 86 10.74 16.96 -15.43
N ARG A 87 11.91 17.17 -16.06
CA ARG A 87 13.23 17.13 -15.41
C ARG A 87 14.07 18.40 -15.59
N GLU A 88 13.49 19.45 -16.16
CA GLU A 88 14.17 20.75 -16.36
C GLU A 88 14.47 21.43 -15.03
N ASP A 89 13.52 21.42 -14.11
CA ASP A 89 13.59 22.06 -12.80
C ASP A 89 13.55 21.08 -11.62
N THR A 90 13.37 19.78 -11.90
CA THR A 90 13.14 18.73 -10.92
C THR A 90 14.03 17.51 -11.19
N SER A 91 14.75 17.05 -10.18
CA SER A 91 15.38 15.72 -10.18
C SER A 91 14.43 14.69 -9.60
N TRP A 92 14.41 13.50 -10.19
CA TRP A 92 13.56 12.41 -9.77
C TRP A 92 14.41 11.30 -9.18
N HIS A 93 14.08 10.88 -7.95
CA HIS A 93 14.74 9.80 -7.25
C HIS A 93 13.74 8.69 -6.99
N PHE A 94 14.10 7.46 -7.30
CA PHE A 94 13.20 6.32 -7.33
C PHE A 94 13.78 5.21 -6.47
N LEU A 95 13.24 5.01 -5.25
CA LEU A 95 13.60 3.89 -4.39
C LEU A 95 12.85 2.65 -4.91
N LEU A 96 13.61 1.72 -5.52
CA LEU A 96 13.02 0.65 -6.34
C LEU A 96 12.15 -0.33 -5.53
N CYS A 97 12.50 -0.57 -4.28
CA CYS A 97 11.77 -1.44 -3.36
C CYS A 97 12.20 -1.10 -1.92
N ALA A 98 11.28 -0.64 -1.09
CA ALA A 98 11.53 -0.34 0.32
C ALA A 98 11.66 -1.61 1.16
N ASP A 99 10.85 -2.64 0.90
CA ASP A 99 10.89 -3.95 1.58
C ASP A 99 11.23 -5.10 0.61
N PRO A 100 12.50 -5.25 0.18
CA PRO A 100 12.89 -6.33 -0.71
C PRO A 100 12.81 -7.71 -0.05
N ASP A 101 12.77 -7.79 1.28
CA ASP A 101 12.61 -9.03 2.01
C ASP A 101 11.17 -9.52 1.93
N GLY A 102 10.21 -8.66 2.27
CA GLY A 102 8.80 -8.98 2.09
C GLY A 102 8.44 -9.25 0.64
N ALA A 103 8.95 -8.44 -0.30
CA ALA A 103 8.73 -8.67 -1.73
C ALA A 103 9.22 -10.05 -2.21
N SER A 104 10.24 -10.63 -1.56
CA SER A 104 10.69 -11.99 -1.87
C SER A 104 9.78 -13.09 -1.33
N LEU A 105 8.95 -12.77 -0.33
CA LEU A 105 8.00 -13.70 0.31
C LEU A 105 6.61 -13.65 -0.33
N HIS A 106 6.25 -12.57 -1.03
CA HIS A 106 5.01 -12.50 -1.81
C HIS A 106 5.22 -13.11 -3.21
N THR A 107 4.49 -14.17 -3.54
CA THR A 107 4.81 -15.02 -4.70
C THR A 107 3.69 -15.10 -5.75
N THR A 108 2.84 -14.07 -5.86
CA THR A 108 1.77 -14.04 -6.89
C THR A 108 1.90 -12.84 -7.85
N PRO A 109 2.79 -12.90 -8.85
CA PRO A 109 3.05 -11.77 -9.76
C PRO A 109 1.98 -11.57 -10.85
N ALA A 110 1.09 -12.54 -11.07
CA ALA A 110 0.03 -12.49 -12.09
C ALA A 110 -1.21 -13.30 -11.66
N PRO A 111 -1.92 -12.87 -10.60
CA PRO A 111 -3.09 -13.60 -10.12
C PRO A 111 -4.22 -13.58 -11.16
N ARG A 112 -4.96 -14.68 -11.30
CA ARG A 112 -6.16 -14.77 -12.17
C ARG A 112 -7.46 -14.59 -11.40
N SER A 113 -7.40 -14.69 -10.08
CA SER A 113 -8.51 -14.54 -9.15
C SER A 113 -8.01 -14.00 -7.80
N LEU A 114 -8.93 -13.53 -6.95
CA LEU A 114 -8.58 -13.20 -5.56
C LEU A 114 -8.00 -14.42 -4.83
N TYR A 115 -8.51 -15.62 -5.11
CA TYR A 115 -7.98 -16.83 -4.50
C TYR A 115 -6.51 -17.06 -4.89
N ASP A 116 -6.19 -16.99 -6.18
CA ASP A 116 -4.80 -17.14 -6.67
C ASP A 116 -3.86 -16.10 -6.04
N TYR A 117 -4.32 -14.86 -5.88
CA TYR A 117 -3.58 -13.81 -5.17
C TYR A 117 -3.27 -14.22 -3.73
N HIS A 118 -4.26 -14.73 -3.00
CA HIS A 118 -4.08 -15.13 -1.62
C HIS A 118 -3.16 -16.36 -1.44
N LEU A 119 -3.05 -17.25 -2.44
CA LEU A 119 -2.17 -18.43 -2.35
C LEU A 119 -0.68 -18.09 -2.15
N GLY A 120 -0.22 -16.95 -2.66
CA GLY A 120 1.14 -16.44 -2.48
C GLY A 120 1.23 -15.19 -1.62
N PHE A 121 0.18 -14.87 -0.84
CA PHE A 121 0.10 -13.63 -0.08
C PHE A 121 1.16 -13.54 1.02
N PHE A 122 1.78 -12.37 1.14
CA PHE A 122 2.60 -12.01 2.29
C PHE A 122 2.50 -10.51 2.52
N ARG A 123 2.25 -10.12 3.77
CA ARG A 123 2.39 -8.74 4.24
C ARG A 123 3.06 -8.79 5.62
N PRO A 124 4.14 -8.04 5.87
CA PRO A 124 4.81 -8.08 7.17
C PRO A 124 3.90 -7.57 8.30
N ALA A 125 4.23 -7.89 9.56
CA ALA A 125 3.65 -7.19 10.70
C ALA A 125 4.02 -5.69 10.66
N GLY A 126 3.20 -4.81 11.25
CA GLY A 126 3.43 -3.36 11.25
C GLY A 126 4.87 -2.93 11.64
N PRO A 127 5.44 -3.43 12.76
CA PRO A 127 6.82 -3.14 13.16
C PRO A 127 7.91 -3.57 12.15
N GLU A 128 7.56 -4.45 11.21
CA GLU A 128 8.45 -4.97 10.18
C GLU A 128 8.27 -4.26 8.83
N GLN A 129 7.31 -3.35 8.69
CA GLN A 129 7.07 -2.59 7.46
C GLN A 129 7.94 -1.31 7.48
N PRO A 130 8.81 -1.07 6.47
CA PRO A 130 9.74 0.07 6.49
C PRO A 130 9.06 1.43 6.65
N GLU A 131 7.90 1.54 5.97
CA GLU A 131 6.84 2.55 6.07
C GLU A 131 6.54 3.00 7.51
N TRP A 132 6.10 1.99 8.25
CA TRP A 132 5.30 2.09 9.47
C TRP A 132 6.08 1.81 10.75
N ALA A 133 7.24 1.16 10.65
CA ALA A 133 8.05 0.82 11.81
C ALA A 133 8.29 2.01 12.76
N PRO A 134 8.58 3.24 12.28
CA PRO A 134 8.69 4.42 13.14
C PRO A 134 7.46 4.77 13.99
N SER A 135 6.25 4.39 13.56
CA SER A 135 5.01 4.64 14.31
C SER A 135 4.82 3.69 15.50
N VAL A 136 5.53 2.55 15.52
CA VAL A 136 5.32 1.48 16.51
C VAL A 136 6.61 1.00 17.19
N LEU A 137 7.78 1.47 16.76
CA LEU A 137 9.09 1.12 17.31
C LEU A 137 9.91 2.36 17.67
N PRO A 138 10.72 2.29 18.75
CA PRO A 138 11.68 3.34 19.06
C PRO A 138 12.85 3.37 18.04
N PRO A 139 13.56 4.51 17.91
CA PRO A 139 14.64 4.71 16.93
C PRO A 139 15.74 3.63 16.89
N ASP A 140 16.12 3.11 18.06
CA ASP A 140 17.16 2.09 18.21
C ASP A 140 16.74 0.71 17.68
N ARG A 141 15.43 0.47 17.54
CA ARG A 141 14.84 -0.77 17.02
C ARG A 141 14.34 -0.68 15.58
N LEU A 142 14.48 0.47 14.92
CA LEU A 142 14.03 0.62 13.54
C LEU A 142 14.74 -0.34 12.58
N PRO A 143 14.02 -0.97 11.64
CA PRO A 143 14.60 -1.80 10.60
C PRO A 143 15.67 -1.03 9.78
N PRO A 144 16.73 -1.71 9.29
CA PRO A 144 17.72 -1.10 8.41
C PRO A 144 17.11 -0.53 7.11
N GLU A 145 16.01 -1.10 6.62
CA GLU A 145 15.22 -0.60 5.49
C GLU A 145 14.65 0.78 5.77
N THR A 146 14.04 0.97 6.95
CA THR A 146 13.55 2.26 7.42
C THR A 146 14.69 3.27 7.49
N ARG A 147 15.82 2.90 8.11
CA ARG A 147 17.00 3.78 8.22
C ARG A 147 17.57 4.18 6.86
N ALA A 148 17.54 3.28 5.89
CA ALA A 148 17.96 3.58 4.52
C ALA A 148 16.99 4.56 3.84
N LEU A 149 15.68 4.38 3.99
CA LEU A 149 14.67 5.30 3.45
C LEU A 149 14.80 6.70 4.08
N THR A 150 14.85 6.81 5.41
CA THR A 150 15.01 8.11 6.09
C THR A 150 16.36 8.76 5.76
N GLY A 151 17.43 7.97 5.59
CA GLY A 151 18.72 8.47 5.11
C GLY A 151 18.67 9.03 3.69
N VAL A 152 17.89 8.42 2.78
CA VAL A 152 17.64 8.97 1.44
C VAL A 152 16.83 10.26 1.52
N ILE A 153 15.82 10.33 2.39
CA ILE A 153 15.04 11.56 2.62
C ILE A 153 15.95 12.69 3.10
N ASP A 154 16.84 12.42 4.06
CA ASP A 154 17.79 13.39 4.61
C ASP A 154 18.81 13.88 3.57
N GLU A 155 19.24 12.99 2.67
CA GLU A 155 20.17 13.29 1.58
C GLU A 155 19.51 14.13 0.47
N VAL A 156 18.35 13.69 0.01
CA VAL A 156 17.66 14.25 -1.17
C VAL A 156 16.86 15.51 -0.83
N LYS A 157 16.30 15.57 0.39
CA LYS A 157 15.44 16.68 0.88
C LYS A 157 14.31 17.00 -0.11
N PRO A 158 13.48 16.01 -0.47
CA PRO A 158 12.49 16.18 -1.53
C PRO A 158 11.42 17.19 -1.12
N TYR A 159 10.96 18.00 -2.07
CA TYR A 159 9.76 18.83 -1.86
C TYR A 159 8.48 17.99 -1.89
N LEU A 160 8.55 16.82 -2.54
CA LEU A 160 7.48 15.83 -2.58
C LEU A 160 8.07 14.42 -2.46
N GLN A 161 7.66 13.67 -1.45
CA GLN A 161 7.73 12.22 -1.47
C GLN A 161 6.41 11.66 -2.02
N VAL A 162 6.50 10.64 -2.85
CA VAL A 162 5.35 9.85 -3.29
C VAL A 162 5.58 8.42 -2.88
N SER A 163 4.73 7.89 -2.00
CA SER A 163 4.73 6.46 -1.71
C SER A 163 3.68 5.76 -2.57
N LEU A 164 4.11 4.76 -3.32
CA LEU A 164 3.28 4.02 -4.27
C LEU A 164 2.71 2.78 -3.58
N HIS A 165 1.40 2.80 -3.36
CA HIS A 165 0.66 1.74 -2.70
C HIS A 165 -0.36 1.10 -3.64
N GLY A 166 -1.03 0.08 -3.15
CA GLY A 166 -2.19 -0.51 -3.81
C GLY A 166 -3.06 -1.31 -2.86
N THR A 167 -4.29 -1.53 -3.29
CA THR A 167 -5.21 -2.42 -2.59
C THR A 167 -5.53 -3.63 -3.44
N GLU A 168 -5.71 -4.80 -2.82
CA GLU A 168 -6.21 -5.97 -3.54
C GLU A 168 -7.60 -5.66 -4.11
N LEU A 169 -8.51 -5.10 -3.32
CA LEU A 169 -9.88 -4.85 -3.76
C LEU A 169 -10.41 -3.55 -3.18
N GLY A 170 -10.90 -2.66 -4.04
CA GLY A 170 -11.46 -1.38 -3.63
C GLY A 170 -11.48 -0.38 -4.79
N GLY A 171 -11.15 0.87 -4.48
CA GLY A 171 -11.00 1.95 -5.44
C GLY A 171 -9.64 2.62 -5.32
N SER A 172 -9.40 3.63 -6.14
CA SER A 172 -8.19 4.45 -6.01
C SER A 172 -8.49 5.65 -5.11
N TRP A 173 -7.51 6.04 -4.30
CA TRP A 173 -7.56 7.23 -3.46
C TRP A 173 -6.15 7.73 -3.15
N VAL A 174 -6.05 8.92 -2.56
CA VAL A 174 -4.80 9.58 -2.21
C VAL A 174 -4.85 10.02 -0.76
N GLN A 175 -3.80 9.71 -0.02
CA GLN A 175 -3.53 10.29 1.30
C GLN A 175 -2.44 11.35 1.17
N LEU A 176 -2.67 12.52 1.73
CA LEU A 176 -1.72 13.63 1.73
C LEU A 176 -1.29 13.96 3.16
N THR A 177 0.00 14.14 3.40
CA THR A 177 0.50 14.62 4.70
C THR A 177 0.47 16.14 4.84
N GLY A 178 0.13 16.84 3.76
CA GLY A 178 -0.18 18.26 3.69
C GLY A 178 -0.98 18.55 2.42
N ASP A 179 -1.86 19.54 2.46
CA ASP A 179 -2.83 19.77 1.38
C ASP A 179 -2.16 20.14 0.02
N LEU A 180 -2.64 19.50 -1.06
CA LEU A 180 -2.32 19.80 -2.45
C LEU A 180 -3.60 20.16 -3.24
N PRO A 181 -4.17 21.37 -3.03
CA PRO A 181 -5.24 21.91 -3.85
C PRO A 181 -4.93 21.81 -5.34
N GLY A 182 -5.89 21.33 -6.11
CA GLY A 182 -5.75 21.10 -7.55
C GLY A 182 -5.28 19.69 -7.91
N LEU A 183 -4.98 18.81 -6.94
CA LEU A 183 -4.70 17.40 -7.22
C LEU A 183 -5.97 16.59 -7.54
N ALA A 184 -7.10 16.92 -6.91
CA ALA A 184 -8.33 16.11 -7.01
C ALA A 184 -8.89 16.02 -8.44
N GLU A 185 -8.86 17.10 -9.22
CA GLU A 185 -9.34 17.09 -10.62
C GLU A 185 -8.52 16.15 -11.53
N PRO A 186 -7.18 16.28 -11.65
CA PRO A 186 -6.42 15.40 -12.53
C PRO A 186 -6.41 13.95 -12.04
N PHE A 187 -6.48 13.73 -10.72
CA PHE A 187 -6.66 12.41 -10.13
C PHE A 187 -7.99 11.76 -10.56
N ALA A 188 -9.12 12.41 -10.28
CA ALA A 188 -10.44 11.88 -10.62
C ALA A 188 -10.63 11.71 -12.14
N LYS A 189 -10.11 12.65 -12.94
CA LYS A 189 -10.13 12.55 -14.41
C LYS A 189 -9.35 11.33 -14.92
N SER A 190 -8.17 11.08 -14.34
CA SER A 190 -7.37 9.90 -14.68
C SER A 190 -8.12 8.61 -14.34
N ALA A 191 -8.72 8.54 -13.15
CA ALA A 191 -9.51 7.39 -12.69
C ALA A 191 -10.68 7.10 -13.63
N ALA A 192 -11.47 8.13 -13.97
CA ALA A 192 -12.60 8.02 -14.88
C ALA A 192 -12.21 7.54 -16.29
N GLN A 193 -11.11 8.07 -16.85
CA GLN A 193 -10.61 7.68 -18.17
C GLN A 193 -10.14 6.21 -18.24
N LEU A 194 -9.71 5.65 -17.10
CA LEU A 194 -9.18 4.29 -17.01
C LEU A 194 -10.19 3.30 -16.40
N HIS A 195 -11.41 3.77 -16.13
CA HIS A 195 -12.50 3.01 -15.50
C HIS A 195 -12.09 2.39 -14.15
N ILE A 196 -11.47 3.22 -13.31
CA ILE A 196 -11.10 2.91 -11.93
C ILE A 196 -12.02 3.74 -11.02
N PRO A 197 -12.79 3.13 -10.11
CA PRO A 197 -13.63 3.85 -9.16
C PRO A 197 -12.79 4.63 -8.16
N VAL A 198 -13.28 5.79 -7.73
CA VAL A 198 -12.62 6.60 -6.71
C VAL A 198 -13.17 6.19 -5.34
N GLU A 199 -12.30 5.79 -4.42
CA GLU A 199 -12.70 5.42 -3.07
C GLU A 199 -12.89 6.67 -2.22
N THR A 200 -14.11 7.23 -2.22
CA THR A 200 -14.38 8.54 -1.60
C THR A 200 -14.47 8.50 -0.08
N GLY A 201 -14.69 7.32 0.49
CA GLY A 201 -14.84 7.09 1.93
C GLY A 201 -13.84 6.04 2.43
N ALA A 202 -12.56 6.16 2.06
CA ALA A 202 -11.53 5.20 2.46
C ALA A 202 -11.49 5.02 3.98
N SER A 203 -11.59 3.77 4.45
CA SER A 203 -11.61 3.46 5.89
C SER A 203 -10.32 3.90 6.59
N ASP A 204 -9.19 3.81 5.90
CA ASP A 204 -7.88 4.23 6.42
C ASP A 204 -7.80 5.76 6.66
N ALA A 205 -8.63 6.54 5.96
CA ALA A 205 -8.75 7.99 6.12
C ALA A 205 -10.05 8.40 6.83
N ALA A 206 -10.63 7.52 7.65
CA ALA A 206 -11.87 7.78 8.36
C ALA A 206 -11.79 9.08 9.19
N GLY A 207 -12.71 10.02 8.90
CA GLY A 207 -12.80 11.31 9.59
C GLY A 207 -11.78 12.35 9.14
N TRP A 208 -10.95 12.06 8.14
CA TRP A 208 -9.96 13.01 7.62
C TRP A 208 -10.62 14.04 6.70
N PRO A 209 -10.17 15.31 6.71
CA PRO A 209 -10.61 16.29 5.73
C PRO A 209 -10.26 15.82 4.31
N ALA A 210 -11.14 16.13 3.36
CA ALA A 210 -10.92 15.83 1.94
C ALA A 210 -10.69 17.12 1.14
N SER A 211 -9.67 17.14 0.28
CA SER A 211 -9.42 18.22 -0.69
C SER A 211 -10.20 18.03 -1.99
N GLY A 212 -10.86 16.89 -2.13
CA GLY A 212 -11.77 16.52 -3.22
C GLY A 212 -12.06 15.01 -3.17
N PRO A 213 -12.87 14.49 -4.10
CA PRO A 213 -13.24 13.07 -4.12
C PRO A 213 -12.00 12.16 -4.10
N GLY A 214 -11.91 11.29 -3.09
CA GLY A 214 -10.80 10.34 -2.90
C GLY A 214 -9.44 10.98 -2.62
N VAL A 215 -9.37 12.26 -2.27
CA VAL A 215 -8.12 12.93 -1.86
C VAL A 215 -8.27 13.41 -0.42
N HIS A 216 -7.67 12.68 0.51
CA HIS A 216 -7.75 12.92 1.94
C HIS A 216 -6.45 13.55 2.46
N VAL A 217 -6.57 14.48 3.39
CA VAL A 217 -5.43 15.18 4.01
C VAL A 217 -5.36 14.80 5.46
N MET A 218 -4.17 14.44 5.93
CA MET A 218 -3.92 14.12 7.33
C MET A 218 -4.33 15.30 8.21
N PRO A 219 -5.12 15.07 9.27
CA PRO A 219 -5.59 16.14 10.12
C PRO A 219 -4.44 16.73 10.96
N ALA A 220 -4.69 17.90 11.55
CA ALA A 220 -3.76 18.56 12.45
C ALA A 220 -3.41 17.67 13.67
N PRO A 221 -2.25 17.91 14.34
CA PRO A 221 -1.76 17.08 15.45
C PRO A 221 -2.76 16.83 16.58
N GLU A 222 -3.72 17.73 16.78
CA GLU A 222 -4.70 17.69 17.87
C GLU A 222 -5.90 16.79 17.56
N ALA A 223 -6.06 16.29 16.34
CA ALA A 223 -7.17 15.42 15.98
C ALA A 223 -6.97 14.00 16.52
N ALA A 224 -8.02 13.46 17.14
CA ALA A 224 -8.06 12.07 17.59
C ALA A 224 -8.24 11.11 16.39
N PRO A 225 -7.58 9.94 16.37
CA PRO A 225 -7.80 8.94 15.34
C PRO A 225 -9.22 8.36 15.42
N ALA A 226 -9.81 8.04 14.29
CA ALA A 226 -11.13 7.40 14.24
C ALA A 226 -11.12 5.97 14.81
N TYR A 227 -9.99 5.28 14.69
CA TYR A 227 -9.78 3.91 15.16
C TYR A 227 -8.56 3.84 16.11
N PRO A 228 -8.69 4.27 17.37
CA PRO A 228 -7.57 4.36 18.32
C PRO A 228 -6.93 3.02 18.69
N SER A 229 -7.58 1.90 18.41
CA SER A 229 -6.99 0.56 18.60
C SER A 229 -5.93 0.21 17.57
N LEU A 230 -5.97 0.84 16.39
CA LEU A 230 -4.88 0.78 15.44
C LEU A 230 -3.79 1.72 15.98
N THR A 231 -2.64 1.14 16.36
CA THR A 231 -1.54 1.90 16.97
C THR A 231 -0.73 2.70 15.95
N ASP A 232 -1.23 2.82 14.71
CA ASP A 232 -0.58 3.45 13.57
C ASP A 232 -0.85 4.95 13.53
N ASP A 233 0.00 5.72 14.18
CA ASP A 233 0.04 7.16 13.93
C ASP A 233 0.90 7.44 12.69
N ALA A 234 0.26 7.73 11.54
CA ALA A 234 0.93 8.07 10.30
C ALA A 234 1.87 9.28 10.42
N ARG A 235 1.71 10.15 11.43
CA ARG A 235 2.61 11.28 11.71
C ARG A 235 3.96 10.85 12.25
N HIS A 236 4.02 9.67 12.87
CA HIS A 236 5.27 9.08 13.35
C HIS A 236 5.92 8.18 12.31
N SER A 237 5.33 8.01 11.12
CA SER A 237 5.89 7.20 10.03
C SER A 237 6.95 7.96 9.22
N THR A 238 7.63 7.26 8.32
CA THR A 238 8.55 7.94 7.38
C THR A 238 7.83 8.89 6.41
N TRP A 239 6.50 8.82 6.26
CA TRP A 239 5.75 9.74 5.40
C TRP A 239 5.79 11.18 5.92
N TYR A 240 6.03 11.37 7.22
CA TYR A 240 6.13 12.70 7.81
C TYR A 240 7.55 13.27 7.79
N ASP A 241 8.57 12.45 7.52
CA ASP A 241 9.98 12.85 7.61
C ASP A 241 10.35 14.01 6.69
N VAL A 242 9.73 14.09 5.51
CA VAL A 242 9.94 15.16 4.53
C VAL A 242 9.52 16.54 5.03
N HIS A 243 8.63 16.63 6.02
CA HIS A 243 8.21 17.90 6.62
C HIS A 243 9.37 18.62 7.30
N ARG A 244 10.40 17.88 7.75
CA ARG A 244 11.66 18.46 8.29
C ARG A 244 12.37 19.37 7.28
N TYR A 245 12.07 19.20 5.99
CA TYR A 245 12.66 19.95 4.88
C TYR A 245 11.64 20.84 4.15
N GLY A 246 10.44 21.01 4.72
CA GLY A 246 9.35 21.77 4.10
C GLY A 246 8.67 21.07 2.93
N GLY A 247 8.93 19.76 2.73
CA GLY A 247 8.23 18.93 1.77
C GLY A 247 6.98 18.27 2.37
N LEU A 248 6.24 17.53 1.54
CA LEU A 248 5.10 16.72 1.95
C LEU A 248 5.11 15.37 1.25
N THR A 249 4.27 14.45 1.70
CA THR A 249 4.11 13.11 1.12
C THR A 249 2.72 12.93 0.53
N ALA A 250 2.66 12.35 -0.66
CA ALA A 250 1.44 11.81 -1.26
C ALA A 250 1.53 10.28 -1.32
N VAL A 251 0.61 9.60 -0.65
CA VAL A 251 0.43 8.15 -0.71
C VAL A 251 -0.65 7.89 -1.73
N ILE A 252 -0.34 7.14 -2.79
CA ILE A 252 -1.27 6.94 -3.91
C ILE A 252 -1.64 5.47 -4.00
N GLU A 253 -2.90 5.18 -3.72
CA GLU A 253 -3.48 3.85 -3.72
C GLU A 253 -4.12 3.54 -5.07
N VAL A 254 -3.86 2.35 -5.62
CA VAL A 254 -4.49 1.86 -6.84
C VAL A 254 -5.00 0.43 -6.65
N PRO A 255 -6.23 0.10 -7.09
CA PRO A 255 -6.78 -1.23 -6.87
C PRO A 255 -6.29 -2.24 -7.91
N MET A 256 -6.03 -3.47 -7.46
CA MET A 256 -5.83 -4.62 -8.33
C MET A 256 -7.16 -5.12 -8.90
N TRP A 257 -8.17 -5.27 -8.02
CA TRP A 257 -9.57 -5.45 -8.38
C TRP A 257 -10.39 -4.23 -7.97
N ALA A 258 -11.11 -3.66 -8.93
CA ALA A 258 -12.00 -2.53 -8.71
C ALA A 258 -13.40 -2.98 -8.26
N SER A 259 -14.06 -2.16 -7.45
CA SER A 259 -15.49 -2.27 -7.13
C SER A 259 -16.14 -0.90 -7.03
N ASP A 260 -17.29 -0.72 -7.68
CA ASP A 260 -18.06 0.54 -7.61
C ASP A 260 -18.71 0.74 -6.23
N LEU A 261 -18.73 -0.29 -5.36
CA LEU A 261 -19.31 -0.19 -4.02
C LEU A 261 -18.57 0.77 -3.08
N VAL A 262 -17.33 1.12 -3.39
CA VAL A 262 -16.53 2.08 -2.63
C VAL A 262 -16.60 3.51 -3.17
N ASP A 263 -17.37 3.72 -4.24
CA ASP A 263 -17.59 5.01 -4.93
C ASP A 263 -19.10 5.36 -4.97
N ASP A 264 -19.91 4.76 -4.10
CA ASP A 264 -21.34 5.06 -3.98
C ASP A 264 -21.58 6.17 -2.93
N PRO A 265 -21.80 7.42 -3.33
CA PRO A 265 -21.98 8.54 -2.40
C PRO A 265 -23.36 8.54 -1.75
N ALA A 266 -24.28 7.64 -2.13
CA ALA A 266 -25.62 7.65 -1.58
C ALA A 266 -25.58 7.33 -0.07
N PRO A 267 -26.47 7.96 0.73
CA PRO A 267 -26.59 7.64 2.14
C PRO A 267 -26.87 6.15 2.35
N HIS A 268 -26.16 5.54 3.31
CA HIS A 268 -26.45 4.18 3.71
C HIS A 268 -27.73 4.15 4.58
N PRO A 269 -28.69 3.24 4.35
CA PRO A 269 -29.99 3.27 5.03
C PRO A 269 -29.93 3.01 6.54
N ALA A 270 -28.92 2.28 7.01
CA ALA A 270 -28.71 1.99 8.43
C ALA A 270 -27.21 1.73 8.74
N PRO A 271 -26.36 2.79 8.71
CA PRO A 271 -24.92 2.62 8.73
C PRO A 271 -24.42 2.04 10.07
N ASP A 272 -24.94 2.48 11.21
CA ASP A 272 -24.56 1.91 12.52
C ASP A 272 -24.86 0.41 12.64
N ALA A 273 -26.00 -0.01 12.09
CA ALA A 273 -26.37 -1.42 12.08
C ALA A 273 -25.49 -2.22 11.11
N ALA A 274 -25.03 -1.62 10.02
CA ALA A 274 -24.04 -2.24 9.15
C ALA A 274 -22.69 -2.40 9.85
N MET A 275 -22.18 -1.34 10.47
CA MET A 275 -20.90 -1.37 11.19
C MET A 275 -20.87 -2.45 12.28
N ARG A 276 -21.95 -2.59 13.07
CA ARG A 276 -22.08 -3.69 14.04
C ARG A 276 -21.99 -5.07 13.39
N ARG A 277 -22.70 -5.30 12.28
CA ARG A 277 -22.60 -6.58 11.55
C ARG A 277 -21.20 -6.84 10.98
N LEU A 278 -20.51 -5.79 10.53
CA LEU A 278 -19.14 -5.90 10.02
C LEU A 278 -18.17 -6.25 11.16
N ALA A 279 -18.33 -5.64 12.32
CA ALA A 279 -17.56 -5.96 13.53
C ALA A 279 -17.79 -7.40 14.00
N ASP A 280 -19.06 -7.85 14.06
CA ASP A 280 -19.40 -9.22 14.45
C ASP A 280 -18.78 -10.25 13.49
N ARG A 281 -18.87 -10.00 12.18
CA ARG A 281 -18.24 -10.86 11.17
C ARG A 281 -16.71 -10.87 11.31
N LEU A 282 -16.09 -9.70 11.48
CA LEU A 282 -14.64 -9.59 11.65
C LEU A 282 -14.16 -10.45 12.84
N LEU A 283 -14.87 -10.38 13.97
CA LEU A 283 -14.60 -11.21 15.15
C LEU A 283 -14.77 -12.70 14.86
N GLN A 284 -15.86 -13.09 14.19
CA GLN A 284 -16.14 -14.48 13.84
C GLN A 284 -15.07 -15.07 12.90
N ASP A 285 -14.74 -14.36 11.82
CA ASP A 285 -13.78 -14.84 10.82
C ASP A 285 -12.37 -14.93 11.44
N ALA A 286 -11.97 -13.94 12.23
CA ALA A 286 -10.68 -13.98 12.93
C ALA A 286 -10.60 -15.13 13.94
N GLU A 287 -11.70 -15.40 14.65
CA GLU A 287 -11.81 -16.51 15.58
C GLU A 287 -11.58 -17.88 14.91
N GLU A 288 -12.09 -18.07 13.69
CA GLU A 288 -11.88 -19.31 12.95
C GLU A 288 -10.41 -19.56 12.62
N VAL A 289 -9.66 -18.51 12.28
CA VAL A 289 -8.21 -18.58 12.02
C VAL A 289 -7.43 -18.74 13.33
N ARG A 290 -7.82 -18.01 14.38
CA ARG A 290 -7.16 -18.04 15.70
C ARG A 290 -7.19 -19.43 16.31
N ARG A 291 -8.28 -20.18 16.18
CA ARG A 291 -8.36 -21.57 16.63
C ARG A 291 -7.30 -22.45 15.97
N VAL A 292 -7.12 -22.32 14.65
CA VAL A 292 -6.07 -23.08 13.94
C VAL A 292 -4.68 -22.68 14.44
N LEU A 293 -4.43 -21.38 14.61
CA LEU A 293 -3.16 -20.88 15.12
C LEU A 293 -2.84 -21.44 16.52
N GLU A 294 -3.83 -21.51 17.42
CA GLU A 294 -3.66 -22.04 18.77
C GLU A 294 -3.43 -23.55 18.82
N GLU A 295 -4.11 -24.30 17.95
CA GLU A 295 -3.91 -25.75 17.80
C GLU A 295 -2.46 -26.10 17.40
N VAL A 296 -1.81 -25.24 16.59
CA VAL A 296 -0.44 -25.48 16.07
C VAL A 296 0.66 -24.79 16.87
N ARG A 297 0.34 -23.76 17.67
CA ARG A 297 1.31 -22.93 18.42
C ARG A 297 2.35 -23.73 19.22
N PRO A 298 1.99 -24.79 19.97
CA PRO A 298 2.97 -25.54 20.78
C PRO A 298 4.07 -26.22 19.94
N ARG A 299 3.81 -26.47 18.65
CA ARG A 299 4.76 -27.13 17.74
C ARG A 299 5.67 -26.14 16.99
N HIS A 300 5.34 -24.85 17.06
CA HIS A 300 5.96 -23.79 16.27
C HIS A 300 6.51 -22.64 17.13
N ALA A 301 6.48 -22.77 18.46
CA ALA A 301 6.90 -21.72 19.39
C ALA A 301 8.36 -21.27 19.22
N GLU A 302 9.23 -22.11 18.66
CA GLU A 302 10.64 -21.83 18.43
C GLU A 302 10.96 -21.37 16.99
N ALA A 303 9.99 -21.39 16.07
CA ALA A 303 10.21 -21.03 14.67
C ALA A 303 10.07 -19.52 14.46
N ASP A 304 11.17 -18.86 14.06
CA ASP A 304 11.18 -17.43 13.68
C ASP A 304 10.61 -17.23 12.25
N ASP A 305 9.38 -17.68 12.03
CA ASP A 305 8.72 -17.63 10.72
C ASP A 305 7.99 -16.28 10.49
N PRO A 306 8.40 -15.47 9.49
CA PRO A 306 7.74 -14.20 9.20
C PRO A 306 6.26 -14.34 8.83
N LEU A 307 5.83 -15.45 8.22
CA LEU A 307 4.42 -15.69 7.90
C LEU A 307 3.58 -15.86 9.18
N LEU A 308 4.09 -16.60 10.16
CA LEU A 308 3.42 -16.81 11.45
C LEU A 308 3.36 -15.51 12.24
N ARG A 309 4.46 -14.76 12.33
CA ARG A 309 4.49 -13.46 13.04
C ARG A 309 3.49 -12.48 12.43
N ALA A 310 3.46 -12.37 11.10
CA ALA A 310 2.54 -11.48 10.41
C ALA A 310 1.07 -11.89 10.56
N ALA A 311 0.76 -13.19 10.48
CA ALA A 311 -0.60 -13.69 10.68
C ALA A 311 -1.08 -13.46 12.12
N ALA A 312 -0.23 -13.75 13.11
CA ALA A 312 -0.54 -13.51 14.52
C ALA A 312 -0.80 -12.02 14.81
N TRP A 313 0.09 -11.14 14.33
CA TRP A 313 -0.06 -9.70 14.49
C TRP A 313 -1.37 -9.18 13.90
N GLY A 314 -1.74 -9.61 12.68
CA GLY A 314 -3.01 -9.20 12.06
C GLY A 314 -4.24 -9.62 12.87
N LEU A 315 -4.20 -10.81 13.50
CA LEU A 315 -5.28 -11.29 14.38
C LEU A 315 -5.33 -10.55 15.72
N GLU A 316 -4.19 -10.11 16.26
CA GLU A 316 -4.11 -9.35 17.52
C GLU A 316 -4.79 -7.98 17.43
N LEU A 317 -4.86 -7.38 16.23
CA LEU A 317 -5.55 -6.10 16.00
C LEU A 317 -7.08 -6.22 16.03
N VAL A 318 -7.62 -7.39 15.72
CA VAL A 318 -9.05 -7.58 15.43
C VAL A 318 -9.98 -7.17 16.59
N PRO A 319 -9.74 -7.58 17.85
CA PRO A 319 -10.66 -7.23 18.94
C PRO A 319 -10.79 -5.72 19.14
N GLY A 320 -9.67 -5.00 19.05
CA GLY A 320 -9.63 -3.54 19.15
C GLY A 320 -10.37 -2.89 17.99
N LEU A 321 -10.04 -3.31 16.76
CA LEU A 321 -10.65 -2.79 15.54
C LEU A 321 -12.17 -2.98 15.54
N ALA A 322 -12.65 -4.19 15.83
CA ALA A 322 -14.07 -4.49 15.91
C ALA A 322 -14.79 -3.60 16.94
N ALA A 323 -14.15 -3.36 18.09
CA ALA A 323 -14.71 -2.49 19.12
C ALA A 323 -14.75 -1.02 18.68
N ASP A 324 -13.77 -0.55 17.92
CA ASP A 324 -13.79 0.79 17.33
C ASP A 324 -14.87 0.93 16.26
N LEU A 325 -15.07 -0.07 15.39
CA LEU A 325 -16.16 -0.06 14.39
C LEU A 325 -17.55 0.09 15.03
N VAL A 326 -17.74 -0.39 16.26
CA VAL A 326 -19.01 -0.28 17.00
C VAL A 326 -19.14 1.06 17.72
N ARG A 327 -18.03 1.60 18.24
CA ARG A 327 -18.02 2.83 19.06
C ARG A 327 -17.95 4.11 18.22
N THR A 328 -17.26 4.06 17.10
CA THR A 328 -17.01 5.22 16.25
C THR A 328 -18.21 5.40 15.30
N PRO A 329 -18.89 6.56 15.35
CA PRO A 329 -19.92 6.87 14.36
C PRO A 329 -19.33 6.80 12.94
N PRO A 330 -20.06 6.26 11.95
CA PRO A 330 -19.60 6.22 10.57
C PRO A 330 -19.19 7.62 10.08
N ALA A 331 -17.98 7.75 9.53
CA ALA A 331 -17.36 9.06 9.27
C ALA A 331 -18.20 9.97 8.38
N ASP A 332 -18.81 9.44 7.32
CA ASP A 332 -19.67 10.19 6.40
C ASP A 332 -21.06 9.58 6.18
N GLY A 333 -21.33 8.40 6.79
CA GLY A 333 -22.62 7.69 6.68
C GLY A 333 -22.98 7.18 5.27
N THR A 334 -22.05 7.24 4.32
CA THR A 334 -22.28 6.85 2.93
C THR A 334 -22.19 5.35 2.72
N ARG A 335 -22.71 4.87 1.59
CA ARG A 335 -22.51 3.49 1.13
C ARG A 335 -21.04 3.20 0.80
N ALA A 336 -20.34 4.17 0.21
CA ALA A 336 -18.90 4.10 -0.06
C ALA A 336 -18.08 3.78 1.19
N TYR A 337 -18.29 4.53 2.28
CA TYR A 337 -17.58 4.29 3.54
C TYR A 337 -17.89 2.94 4.16
N VAL A 338 -19.17 2.55 4.22
CA VAL A 338 -19.57 1.22 4.71
C VAL A 338 -18.98 0.12 3.81
N GLY A 339 -18.89 0.34 2.49
CA GLY A 339 -18.26 -0.54 1.52
C GLY A 339 -16.75 -0.70 1.75
N SER A 340 -16.05 0.40 2.01
CA SER A 340 -14.63 0.41 2.34
C SER A 340 -14.35 -0.38 3.62
N VAL A 341 -15.14 -0.15 4.68
CA VAL A 341 -15.04 -0.91 5.94
C VAL A 341 -15.39 -2.39 5.72
N ASP A 342 -16.38 -2.73 4.87
CA ASP A 342 -16.71 -4.12 4.53
C ASP A 342 -15.52 -4.82 3.84
N ALA A 343 -14.81 -4.12 2.95
CA ALA A 343 -13.61 -4.62 2.27
C ALA A 343 -12.44 -4.81 3.25
N PHE A 344 -12.23 -3.86 4.16
CA PHE A 344 -11.21 -3.92 5.20
C PHE A 344 -11.47 -5.06 6.21
N ALA A 345 -12.71 -5.19 6.69
CA ALA A 345 -13.08 -6.24 7.63
C ALA A 345 -12.96 -7.66 7.04
N ARG A 346 -13.08 -7.82 5.71
CA ARG A 346 -12.88 -9.13 5.04
C ARG A 346 -11.40 -9.47 4.86
N ARG A 347 -10.58 -8.49 4.50
CA ARG A 347 -9.18 -8.75 4.16
C ARG A 347 -8.34 -9.14 5.37
N VAL A 348 -8.60 -8.58 6.55
CA VAL A 348 -7.78 -8.86 7.76
C VAL A 348 -7.69 -10.36 8.08
N PRO A 349 -8.81 -11.08 8.34
CA PRO A 349 -8.77 -12.52 8.63
C PRO A 349 -8.35 -13.35 7.40
N LEU A 350 -8.74 -12.94 6.18
CA LEU A 350 -8.35 -13.63 4.95
C LEU A 350 -6.84 -13.63 4.73
N ARG A 351 -6.18 -12.47 4.91
CA ARG A 351 -4.73 -12.32 4.82
C ARG A 351 -4.02 -13.18 5.88
N ALA A 352 -4.52 -13.18 7.12
CA ALA A 352 -3.97 -14.02 8.18
C ALA A 352 -4.11 -15.51 7.86
N ALA A 353 -5.28 -15.96 7.38
CA ALA A 353 -5.51 -17.34 6.97
C ALA A 353 -4.58 -17.76 5.82
N ALA A 354 -4.38 -16.89 4.83
CA ALA A 354 -3.51 -17.12 3.69
C ALA A 354 -2.03 -17.30 4.11
N MET A 355 -1.52 -16.41 4.96
CA MET A 355 -0.15 -16.52 5.47
C MET A 355 0.04 -17.76 6.35
N LEU A 356 -0.90 -18.03 7.26
CA LEU A 356 -0.85 -19.21 8.13
C LEU A 356 -0.93 -20.52 7.33
N ARG A 357 -1.77 -20.58 6.29
CA ARG A 357 -1.86 -21.72 5.38
C ARG A 357 -0.51 -22.02 4.74
N ARG A 358 0.22 -20.98 4.30
CA ARG A 358 1.56 -21.13 3.71
C ARG A 358 2.58 -21.61 4.74
N ALA A 359 2.58 -21.04 5.95
CA ALA A 359 3.48 -21.42 7.03
C ALA A 359 3.33 -22.90 7.41
N LEU A 360 2.10 -23.42 7.40
CA LEU A 360 1.78 -24.78 7.83
C LEU A 360 1.85 -25.83 6.71
N ALA A 361 1.99 -25.43 5.44
CA ALA A 361 1.91 -26.35 4.30
C ALA A 361 2.94 -27.51 4.36
N GLY A 362 4.10 -27.28 4.99
CA GLY A 362 5.15 -28.28 5.15
C GLY A 362 5.17 -29.01 6.49
N THR A 363 4.38 -28.58 7.48
CA THR A 363 4.47 -29.06 8.87
C THR A 363 3.16 -29.62 9.42
N ASP A 364 2.00 -29.14 8.96
CA ASP A 364 0.68 -29.64 9.35
C ASP A 364 -0.29 -29.55 8.15
N ALA A 365 -0.30 -30.61 7.33
CA ALA A 365 -1.13 -30.67 6.13
C ALA A 365 -2.64 -30.60 6.43
N HIS A 366 -3.09 -31.05 7.61
CA HIS A 366 -4.50 -31.00 7.99
C HIS A 366 -4.93 -29.57 8.29
N ALA A 367 -4.15 -28.84 9.11
CA ALA A 367 -4.39 -27.44 9.40
C ALA A 367 -4.29 -26.57 8.15
N ALA A 368 -3.27 -26.81 7.30
CA ALA A 368 -3.11 -26.11 6.03
C ALA A 368 -4.32 -26.32 5.10
N ALA A 369 -4.84 -27.56 4.96
CA ALA A 369 -6.02 -27.84 4.16
C ALA A 369 -7.31 -27.22 4.71
N ARG A 370 -7.44 -27.09 6.04
CA ARG A 370 -8.56 -26.38 6.67
C ARG A 370 -8.52 -24.89 6.33
N LEU A 371 -7.36 -24.26 6.44
CA LEU A 371 -7.18 -22.84 6.08
C LEU A 371 -7.35 -22.60 4.58
N ASP A 372 -6.88 -23.53 3.73
CA ASP A 372 -7.06 -23.45 2.27
C ASP A 372 -8.54 -23.35 1.89
N ARG A 373 -9.41 -24.15 2.52
CA ARG A 373 -10.86 -24.07 2.33
C ARG A 373 -11.44 -22.72 2.76
N LEU A 374 -10.97 -22.15 3.87
CA LEU A 374 -11.39 -20.81 4.32
C LEU A 374 -10.95 -19.74 3.31
N VAL A 375 -9.68 -19.77 2.90
CA VAL A 375 -9.12 -18.83 1.93
C VAL A 375 -9.86 -18.89 0.60
N ALA A 376 -10.16 -20.09 0.09
CA ALA A 376 -10.95 -20.28 -1.12
C ALA A 376 -12.36 -19.68 -0.97
N HIS A 377 -13.08 -20.10 0.07
CA HIS A 377 -14.45 -19.66 0.30
C HIS A 377 -14.57 -18.14 0.50
N TRP A 378 -13.69 -17.56 1.33
CA TRP A 378 -13.71 -16.13 1.61
C TRP A 378 -13.24 -15.29 0.43
N SER A 379 -12.27 -15.78 -0.38
CA SER A 379 -11.87 -15.09 -1.61
C SER A 379 -13.03 -15.03 -2.61
N ASP A 380 -13.74 -16.13 -2.82
CA ASP A 380 -14.90 -16.18 -3.72
C ASP A 380 -16.05 -15.29 -3.21
N ALA A 381 -16.34 -15.36 -1.91
CA ALA A 381 -17.36 -14.52 -1.28
C ALA A 381 -17.00 -13.03 -1.36
N PHE A 382 -15.72 -12.67 -1.20
CA PHE A 382 -15.25 -11.30 -1.31
C PHE A 382 -15.37 -10.79 -2.75
N ALA A 383 -14.90 -11.58 -3.73
CA ALA A 383 -15.03 -11.26 -5.14
C ALA A 383 -16.49 -11.06 -5.55
N ALA A 384 -17.38 -11.97 -5.15
CA ALA A 384 -18.81 -11.92 -5.48
C ALA A 384 -19.50 -10.71 -4.82
N ARG A 385 -19.24 -10.47 -3.53
CA ARG A 385 -19.83 -9.36 -2.76
C ARG A 385 -19.54 -8.00 -3.39
N PHE A 386 -18.33 -7.83 -3.91
CA PHE A 386 -17.83 -6.58 -4.47
C PHE A 386 -17.89 -6.53 -6.00
N GLN A 387 -18.41 -7.58 -6.66
CA GLN A 387 -18.42 -7.68 -8.11
C GLN A 387 -17.04 -7.37 -8.70
N ALA A 388 -16.01 -7.94 -8.07
CA ALA A 388 -14.62 -7.59 -8.26
C ALA A 388 -14.22 -7.65 -9.74
N ARG A 389 -13.76 -6.52 -10.29
CA ARG A 389 -13.32 -6.43 -11.68
C ARG A 389 -11.82 -6.22 -11.76
N TRP A 390 -11.13 -7.07 -12.50
CA TRP A 390 -9.70 -6.88 -12.75
C TRP A 390 -9.43 -5.52 -13.41
N VAL A 391 -8.52 -4.75 -12.81
CA VAL A 391 -7.97 -3.53 -13.42
C VAL A 391 -6.72 -3.94 -14.19
N PRO A 392 -6.63 -3.69 -15.52
CA PRO A 392 -5.43 -4.01 -16.28
C PRO A 392 -4.17 -3.37 -15.64
N VAL A 393 -3.06 -4.09 -15.59
CA VAL A 393 -1.82 -3.61 -14.93
C VAL A 393 -1.37 -2.28 -15.54
N GLU A 394 -1.51 -2.14 -16.85
CA GLU A 394 -1.23 -0.90 -17.58
C GLU A 394 -2.11 0.27 -17.14
N HIS A 395 -3.38 0.03 -16.76
CA HIS A 395 -4.27 1.07 -16.24
C HIS A 395 -3.90 1.43 -14.81
N GLN A 396 -3.51 0.44 -13.98
CA GLN A 396 -3.01 0.70 -12.62
C GLN A 396 -1.78 1.61 -12.67
N VAL A 397 -0.81 1.24 -13.52
CA VAL A 397 0.45 1.95 -13.73
C VAL A 397 0.22 3.35 -14.31
N GLU A 398 -0.62 3.48 -15.34
CA GLU A 398 -0.89 4.77 -15.98
C GLU A 398 -1.64 5.71 -15.04
N HIS A 399 -2.62 5.21 -14.30
CA HIS A 399 -3.36 6.00 -13.32
C HIS A 399 -2.42 6.55 -12.24
N GLN A 400 -1.66 5.66 -11.59
CA GLN A 400 -0.74 6.04 -10.53
C GLN A 400 0.36 7.00 -11.05
N SER A 401 0.88 6.77 -12.27
CA SER A 401 1.87 7.65 -12.91
C SER A 401 1.33 9.05 -13.19
N ARG A 402 0.09 9.16 -13.69
CA ARG A 402 -0.56 10.47 -13.93
C ARG A 402 -0.75 11.23 -12.63
N THR A 403 -1.17 10.55 -11.57
CA THR A 403 -1.35 11.14 -10.24
C THR A 403 -0.02 11.62 -9.67
N VAL A 404 1.07 10.85 -9.80
CA VAL A 404 2.43 11.27 -9.39
C VAL A 404 2.85 12.55 -10.09
N VAL A 405 2.72 12.62 -11.42
CA VAL A 405 3.11 13.81 -12.20
C VAL A 405 2.26 15.02 -11.84
N ALA A 406 0.96 14.83 -11.61
CA ALA A 406 0.08 15.90 -11.14
C ALA A 406 0.48 16.39 -9.75
N ALA A 407 0.73 15.49 -8.80
CA ALA A 407 1.16 15.83 -7.44
C ALA A 407 2.50 16.58 -7.45
N ALA A 408 3.48 16.14 -8.25
CA ALA A 408 4.77 16.81 -8.39
C ALA A 408 4.62 18.25 -8.89
N ARG A 409 3.76 18.48 -9.90
CA ARG A 409 3.48 19.83 -10.40
C ARG A 409 2.83 20.72 -9.34
N GLN A 410 1.79 20.23 -8.67
CA GLN A 410 1.08 21.00 -7.64
C GLN A 410 1.97 21.31 -6.43
N ALA A 411 2.80 20.36 -6.00
CA ALA A 411 3.71 20.54 -4.87
C ALA A 411 4.84 21.53 -5.20
N ARG A 412 5.38 21.48 -6.43
CA ARG A 412 6.46 22.36 -6.87
C ARG A 412 6.08 23.83 -6.80
N ASP A 413 4.87 24.18 -7.24
CA ASP A 413 4.42 25.57 -7.29
C ASP A 413 4.21 26.18 -5.88
N ARG A 414 4.32 25.35 -4.84
CA ARG A 414 4.20 25.72 -3.42
C ARG A 414 5.52 25.59 -2.65
N ALA A 415 6.50 24.87 -3.21
CA ALA A 415 7.79 24.66 -2.57
C ALA A 415 8.59 25.98 -2.53
N PRO A 416 9.19 26.33 -1.37
CA PRO A 416 9.94 27.57 -1.21
C PRO A 416 11.17 27.72 -2.15
#